data_AF-A0ABD5VYD6-F1
#
_entry.id   AF-A0ABD5VYD6-F1
#
_cell.length_a   1.000
_cell.length_b   1.000
_cell.length_c   1.000
_cell.angle_alpha   90.00
_cell.angle_beta   90.00
_cell.angle_gamma   90.00
#
_symmetry.space_group_name_H-M   'P 1'
#
loop_
_entity.id
_entity.type
_entity.pdbx_description
1 polymer ?
#
loop_
_entity_poly.entity_id
_entity_poly.type
_entity_poly.pdbx_seq_one_letter_code
_entity_poly.pdbx_strand_id
1 'polypeptide(L)' 'MSEDGTVSGGETPEDIRTEVATAFGLFALSDASIHEAAEAASVSPWELEDEIERAGLKETFGLDEDRDVAATIDELLDQS' A
#
# COMPACT_ATOMS: atom_id res chain seq x y z
N MET A 1 -16.59 -30.45 30.83
CA MET A 1 -15.90 -29.20 31.17
C MET A 1 -14.63 -29.25 30.34
N SER A 2 -14.67 -28.81 29.07
CA SER A 2 -14.67 -27.40 28.64
C SER A 2 -13.45 -26.72 29.29
N GLU A 3 -12.48 -26.20 28.55
CA GLU A 3 -12.65 -25.20 27.49
C GLU A 3 -11.60 -25.39 26.37
N ASP A 4 -12.09 -25.62 25.14
CA ASP A 4 -11.39 -25.28 23.91
C ASP A 4 -11.49 -23.76 23.78
N GLY A 5 -10.38 -23.08 24.07
CA GLY A 5 -10.26 -21.63 23.94
C GLY A 5 -9.24 -21.32 22.85
N THR A 6 -9.62 -21.55 21.59
CA THR A 6 -8.92 -20.91 20.48
C THR A 6 -9.01 -19.39 20.70
N VAL A 7 -7.92 -18.77 21.12
CA VAL A 7 -7.82 -17.31 21.11
C VAL A 7 -7.73 -16.95 19.63
N SER A 8 -8.87 -16.58 19.06
CA SER A 8 -8.94 -15.88 17.78
C SER A 8 -8.05 -14.66 17.92
N GLY A 9 -6.87 -14.70 17.29
CA GLY A 9 -5.92 -13.59 17.28
C GLY A 9 -6.56 -12.37 16.63
N GLY A 10 -7.12 -11.49 17.46
CA GLY A 10 -7.48 -10.15 17.05
C GLY A 10 -6.21 -9.32 17.12
N GLU A 11 -5.81 -8.75 16.00
CA GLU A 11 -4.71 -7.79 15.89
C GLU A 11 -4.97 -6.69 16.92
N THR A 12 -4.04 -6.51 17.86
CA THR A 12 -4.18 -5.44 18.84
C THR A 12 -3.89 -4.11 18.14
N PRO A 13 -4.38 -2.95 18.63
CA PRO A 13 -4.13 -1.66 17.99
C PRO A 13 -2.64 -1.31 17.80
N GLU A 14 -1.78 -1.97 18.57
CA GLU A 14 -0.32 -1.92 18.51
C GLU A 14 0.28 -2.75 17.35
N ASP A 15 -0.48 -3.67 16.75
CA ASP A 15 -0.12 -4.40 15.52
C ASP A 15 -0.46 -3.60 14.25
N ILE A 16 -1.23 -2.52 14.37
CA ILE A 16 -1.59 -1.66 13.24
C ILE A 16 -0.37 -0.81 12.85
N ARG A 17 0.17 -1.07 11.66
CA ARG A 17 1.17 -0.22 11.00
C ARG A 17 0.53 1.14 10.66
N THR A 18 0.58 2.06 11.60
CA THR A 18 -0.08 3.37 11.52
C THR A 18 0.44 4.18 10.33
N GLU A 19 1.71 4.00 9.99
CA GLU A 19 2.36 4.62 8.83
C GLU A 19 1.72 4.15 7.53
N VAL A 20 1.56 2.83 7.35
CA VAL A 20 0.89 2.24 6.17
C VAL A 20 -0.57 2.69 6.10
N ALA A 21 -1.29 2.67 7.22
CA ALA A 21 -2.68 3.11 7.27
C ALA A 21 -2.84 4.61 6.92
N THR A 22 -1.88 5.44 7.37
CA THR A 22 -1.84 6.87 7.04
C THR A 22 -1.55 7.07 5.56
N ALA A 23 -0.54 6.38 5.02
CA ALA A 23 -0.18 6.42 3.62
C ALA A 23 -1.36 6.00 2.73
N PHE A 24 -2.03 4.90 3.07
CA PHE A 24 -3.22 4.44 2.37
C PHE A 24 -4.36 5.46 2.43
N GLY A 25 -4.62 6.06 3.61
CA GLY A 25 -5.63 7.10 3.75
C GLY A 25 -5.33 8.33 2.88
N LEU A 26 -4.07 8.76 2.80
CA LEU A 26 -3.66 9.86 1.93
C LEU A 26 -3.87 9.51 0.46
N PHE A 27 -3.44 8.32 0.03
CA PHE A 27 -3.62 7.86 -1.34
C PHE A 27 -5.11 7.71 -1.73
N ALA A 28 -5.93 7.13 -0.85
CA ALA A 28 -7.31 6.80 -1.16
C ALA A 28 -8.31 7.97 -1.00
N LEU A 29 -8.00 8.95 -0.15
CA LEU A 29 -8.92 10.03 0.22
C LEU A 29 -8.52 11.40 -0.32
N SER A 30 -7.39 11.49 -1.03
CA SER A 30 -6.91 12.73 -1.65
C SER A 30 -6.49 12.48 -3.10
N ASP A 31 -5.99 13.53 -3.77
CA ASP A 31 -5.43 13.45 -5.12
C ASP A 31 -3.93 13.07 -5.11
N ALA A 32 -3.38 12.64 -3.96
CA ALA A 32 -1.98 12.25 -3.86
C ALA A 32 -1.70 10.96 -4.66
N SER A 33 -0.60 10.96 -5.41
CA SER A 33 -0.07 9.72 -5.99
C SER A 33 0.42 8.76 -4.89
N ILE A 34 0.56 7.49 -5.24
CA ILE A 34 1.07 6.47 -4.31
C ILE A 34 2.46 6.82 -3.76
N HIS A 35 3.31 7.45 -4.58
CA HIS A 35 4.62 7.93 -4.18
C HIS A 35 4.56 9.07 -3.17
N GLU A 36 3.72 10.08 -3.41
CA GLU A 36 3.55 11.21 -2.50
C GLU A 36 2.96 10.78 -1.16
N ALA A 37 1.97 9.88 -1.19
CA ALA A 37 1.33 9.35 0.00
C ALA A 37 2.30 8.51 0.85
N ALA A 38 3.12 7.67 0.21
CA ALA A 38 4.15 6.88 0.87
C ALA A 38 5.24 7.77 1.50
N GLU A 39 5.73 8.77 0.76
CA GLU A 39 6.72 9.72 1.25
C GLU A 39 6.21 10.48 2.48
N ALA A 40 4.98 11.00 2.42
CA ALA A 40 4.37 11.76 3.52
C ALA A 40 4.20 10.93 4.81
N ALA A 41 4.07 9.61 4.69
CA ALA A 41 3.93 8.69 5.81
C ALA A 41 5.22 7.96 6.19
N SER A 42 6.36 8.30 5.56
CA SER A 42 7.67 7.65 5.79
C SER A 42 7.69 6.14 5.52
N VAL A 43 6.88 5.67 4.57
CA VAL A 43 6.92 4.28 4.07
C VAL A 43 7.45 4.25 2.63
N SER A 44 7.86 3.08 2.15
CA SER A 44 8.23 2.97 0.73
C SER A 44 6.97 2.84 -0.15
N PRO A 45 6.99 3.37 -1.40
CA PRO A 45 5.89 3.16 -2.34
C PRO A 45 5.58 1.68 -2.57
N TRP A 46 6.62 0.84 -2.67
CA TRP A 46 6.51 -0.61 -2.80
C TRP A 46 5.81 -1.28 -1.62
N GLU A 47 6.10 -0.83 -0.40
CA GLU A 47 5.44 -1.36 0.80
C GLU A 47 3.96 -1.01 0.83
N LEU A 48 3.60 0.21 0.43
CA LEU A 48 2.21 0.61 0.32
C LEU A 48 1.48 -0.18 -0.78
N GLU A 49 2.10 -0.37 -1.95
CA GLU A 49 1.57 -1.20 -3.03
C GLU A 49 1.34 -2.65 -2.61
N ASP A 50 2.32 -3.26 -1.93
CA ASP A 50 2.22 -4.65 -1.46
C ASP A 50 1.07 -4.79 -0.46
N GLU A 51 0.90 -3.86 0.49
CA GLU A 51 -0.20 -3.93 1.45
C GLU A 51 -1.58 -3.69 0.80
N ILE A 52 -1.68 -2.82 -0.22
CA ILE A 52 -2.89 -2.63 -1.02
C ILE A 52 -3.22 -3.91 -1.82
N GLU A 53 -2.21 -4.57 -2.38
CA GLU A 53 -2.35 -5.86 -3.06
C GLU A 53 -2.80 -6.97 -2.11
N ARG A 54 -2.18 -7.06 -0.94
CA ARG A 54 -2.55 -8.02 0.12
C ARG A 54 -3.96 -7.81 0.63
N ALA A 55 -4.43 -6.56 0.65
CA ALA A 55 -5.81 -6.20 0.97
C ALA A 55 -6.81 -6.49 -0.18
N GLY A 56 -6.33 -6.89 -1.36
CA GLY A 56 -7.16 -7.17 -2.53
C GLY A 56 -7.73 -5.92 -3.20
N LEU A 57 -7.08 -4.76 -3.00
CA LEU A 57 -7.57 -3.47 -3.46
C LEU A 57 -6.82 -2.95 -4.71
N LYS A 58 -5.85 -3.70 -5.22
CA LYS A 58 -5.02 -3.32 -6.38
C LYS A 58 -5.86 -2.90 -7.59
N GLU A 59 -6.87 -3.71 -7.95
CA GLU A 59 -7.76 -3.44 -9.09
C GLU A 59 -8.64 -2.22 -8.83
N THR A 60 -9.10 -2.05 -7.59
CA THR A 60 -9.95 -0.92 -7.18
C THR A 60 -9.25 0.42 -7.37
N PHE A 61 -7.93 0.44 -7.16
CA PHE A 61 -7.12 1.64 -7.30
C PHE A 61 -6.33 1.71 -8.62
N GLY A 62 -6.56 0.76 -9.55
CA GLY A 62 -5.88 0.75 -10.84
C GLY A 62 -4.37 0.52 -10.76
N LEU A 63 -3.90 -0.18 -9.72
CA LEU A 63 -2.48 -0.48 -9.52
C LEU A 63 -2.04 -1.78 -10.23
N ASP A 64 -2.94 -2.46 -10.94
CA ASP A 64 -2.68 -3.67 -11.73
C ASP A 64 -2.00 -3.38 -13.07
N GLU A 65 -1.92 -2.11 -13.47
CA GLU A 65 -1.14 -1.77 -14.65
C GLU A 65 0.34 -1.97 -14.32
N ASP A 66 0.89 -3.09 -14.77
CA ASP A 66 2.26 -3.20 -15.27
C ASP A 66 2.45 -2.06 -16.29
N ARG A 67 2.55 -0.81 -15.83
CA ARG A 67 3.03 0.28 -16.66
C ARG A 67 4.43 -0.14 -17.01
N ASP A 68 4.56 -0.64 -18.23
CA ASP A 68 5.76 -1.27 -18.77
C ASP A 68 6.97 -0.52 -18.25
N VAL A 69 7.63 -1.10 -17.25
CA VAL A 69 8.67 -0.41 -16.48
C VAL A 69 9.78 0.01 -17.43
N ALA A 70 9.96 -0.75 -18.51
CA ALA A 70 10.83 -0.39 -19.63
C ALA A 70 10.37 0.90 -20.33
N ALA A 71 9.09 1.04 -20.68
CA ALA A 71 8.56 2.25 -21.31
C ALA A 71 8.68 3.50 -20.43
N THR A 72 8.48 3.36 -19.11
CA THR A 72 8.64 4.47 -18.16
C THR A 72 10.12 4.87 -18.00
N ILE A 73 11.04 3.89 -17.96
CA ILE A 73 12.48 4.14 -17.93
C ILE A 73 12.95 4.81 -19.23
N ASP A 74 12.50 4.32 -20.39
CA ASP A 74 12.84 4.89 -21.69
C ASP A 74 12.35 6.35 -21.81
N GLU A 75 11.14 6.67 -21.34
CA GLU A 75 10.63 8.06 -21.31
C GLU A 75 11.46 8.99 -20.42
N LEU A 76 11.93 8.50 -19.26
CA LEU A 76 12.79 9.26 -18.35
C LEU A 76 14.20 9.47 -18.93
N LEU A 77 14.75 8.48 -19.63
CA LEU A 77 16.08 8.54 -20.23
C LEU A 77 16.11 9.35 -21.54
N ASP A 78 15.00 9.45 -22.27
CA ASP A 78 14.90 10.24 -23.51
C ASP A 78 14.77 11.76 -23.25
N GLN A 79 14.56 12.18 -21.99
CA GLN A 79 14.48 13.58 -21.57
C GLN A 79 15.81 14.20 -21.08
N SER A 80 16.95 13.49 -21.22
CA SER A 80 18.29 13.96 -20.83
C SER A 80 19.18 14.32 -22.01
#